data_AF-A0AA86IQ27-F1
#
_entry.id   AF-A0AA86IQ27-F1
#
_cell.length_a   1.000
_cell.length_b   1.000
_cell.length_c   1.000
_cell.angle_alpha   90.00
_cell.angle_beta   90.00
_cell.angle_gamma   90.00
#
_symmetry.space_group_name_H-M   'P 1'
#
loop_
_entity.id
_entity.type
_entity.pdbx_description
1 polymer ?
#
loop_
_entity_poly.entity_id
_entity_poly.type
_entity_poly.pdbx_seq_one_letter_code
_entity_poly.pdbx_strand_id
1 'polypeptide(L)'
;MKLWLSGLALLLATTTASAGNYRIVQSPSQKLDVWIDDIKDNSPQSWCAAELPLRITTMGDKNPFILSNFMPRLGKLLLSQCSTLTQISWQLVDPQDHVLATGTASKESDWALDIAPQTLEPEGAPAQATLSAPADRTPWLEFTLQDGCHLRTFWRGDENASALFIPAKAQDQCEKGGWLNGRSEMVQSGVNGDKRLMMTFVHGFPVSGLSSTVNADTLLITSVNNERMVVSNEQAPQSWMILPYSQEINGWKSNGTVAVEVSRELALDEARLQTRLNAVRKVWSEWLEPGTPLTLLLIDNLHPQLRDPAAGSWRTQK
;
A
#
# COMPACT_ATOMS: atom_id res chain seq x y z
N MET A 1 45.71 -66.88 18.44
CA MET A 1 46.10 -66.15 19.66
C MET A 1 45.92 -64.65 19.42
N LYS A 2 45.42 -63.92 20.45
CA LYS A 2 45.21 -62.45 20.55
C LYS A 2 43.80 -61.97 20.12
N LEU A 3 42.85 -61.83 21.05
CA LEU A 3 42.55 -60.74 22.03
C LEU A 3 41.69 -59.63 21.38
N TRP A 4 40.36 -59.61 21.58
CA TRP A 4 39.56 -58.99 22.67
C TRP A 4 39.22 -57.51 22.39
N LEU A 5 37.93 -57.17 22.25
CA LEU A 5 37.24 -56.11 23.02
C LEU A 5 35.78 -55.90 22.59
N SER A 6 34.95 -55.82 23.63
CA SER A 6 33.50 -55.67 23.69
C SER A 6 33.00 -54.30 23.24
N GLY A 7 31.73 -54.23 22.82
CA GLY A 7 30.99 -52.98 22.67
C GLY A 7 29.51 -53.22 22.39
N LEU A 8 28.74 -53.62 23.41
CA LEU A 8 27.28 -53.62 23.36
C LEU A 8 26.79 -52.15 23.44
N ALA A 9 26.32 -51.60 22.33
CA ALA A 9 25.57 -50.35 22.31
C ALA A 9 24.06 -50.67 22.34
N LEU A 10 23.43 -50.41 23.48
CA LEU A 10 21.97 -50.31 23.59
C LEU A 10 21.52 -49.05 22.84
N LEU A 11 20.96 -49.23 21.63
CA LEU A 11 20.21 -48.17 20.95
C LEU A 11 18.80 -48.14 21.53
N LEU A 12 18.56 -47.19 22.42
CA LEU A 12 17.23 -46.73 22.80
C LEU A 12 16.53 -46.23 21.53
N ALA A 13 15.49 -46.93 21.09
CA ALA A 13 14.58 -46.44 20.06
C ALA A 13 13.78 -45.28 20.65
N THR A 14 14.27 -44.05 20.48
CA THR A 14 13.43 -42.86 20.64
C THR A 14 12.44 -42.86 19.48
N THR A 15 11.17 -43.15 19.76
CA THR A 15 10.09 -42.91 18.80
C THR A 15 10.01 -41.42 18.58
N THR A 16 10.59 -40.94 17.48
CA THR A 16 10.31 -39.60 16.97
C THR A 16 8.86 -39.61 16.54
N ALA A 17 7.98 -39.04 17.36
CA ALA A 17 6.65 -38.65 16.90
C ALA A 17 6.88 -37.60 15.80
N SER A 18 6.84 -38.03 14.54
CA SER A 18 6.82 -37.10 13.42
C SER A 18 5.42 -36.52 13.39
N ALA A 19 5.28 -35.30 13.90
CA ALA A 19 4.17 -34.43 13.54
C ALA A 19 4.07 -34.40 12.01
N GLY A 20 2.95 -34.87 11.47
CA GLY A 20 2.70 -34.92 10.03
C GLY A 20 1.64 -33.90 9.64
N ASN A 21 1.80 -33.25 8.49
CA ASN A 21 0.79 -32.35 7.95
C ASN A 21 -0.25 -33.15 7.17
N TYR A 22 -1.50 -33.10 7.60
CA TYR A 22 -2.60 -33.86 6.99
C TYR A 22 -3.50 -32.96 6.17
N ARG A 23 -3.55 -33.20 4.86
CA ARG A 23 -4.49 -32.49 3.97
C ARG A 23 -5.90 -33.06 4.13
N ILE A 24 -6.74 -32.36 4.86
CA ILE A 24 -8.10 -32.80 5.17
C ILE A 24 -9.10 -32.49 4.05
N VAL A 25 -8.91 -31.39 3.32
CA VAL A 25 -9.80 -30.97 2.22
C VAL A 25 -9.00 -30.39 1.08
N GLN A 26 -9.44 -30.66 -0.15
CA GLN A 26 -8.96 -29.99 -1.36
C GLN A 26 -10.16 -29.48 -2.16
N SER A 27 -10.09 -28.25 -2.65
CA SER A 27 -11.06 -27.64 -3.53
C SER A 27 -10.42 -27.29 -4.87
N PRO A 28 -10.46 -28.19 -5.87
CA PRO A 28 -9.83 -27.94 -7.16
C PRO A 28 -10.41 -26.71 -7.89
N SER A 29 -11.72 -26.48 -7.77
CA SER A 29 -12.40 -25.34 -8.42
C SER A 29 -12.00 -23.98 -7.83
N GLN A 30 -11.64 -23.94 -6.54
CA GLN A 30 -11.19 -22.72 -5.86
C GLN A 30 -9.66 -22.67 -5.69
N LYS A 31 -8.95 -23.73 -6.10
CA LYS A 31 -7.49 -23.89 -5.94
C LYS A 31 -7.02 -23.76 -4.48
N LEU A 32 -7.77 -24.36 -3.55
CA LEU A 32 -7.49 -24.35 -2.12
C LEU A 32 -7.15 -25.75 -1.62
N ASP A 33 -6.09 -25.86 -0.83
CA ASP A 33 -5.75 -27.05 -0.05
C ASP A 33 -5.82 -26.70 1.44
N VAL A 34 -6.49 -27.53 2.25
CA VAL A 34 -6.66 -27.32 3.69
C VAL A 34 -5.89 -28.40 4.45
N TRP A 35 -5.06 -27.96 5.37
CA TRP A 35 -4.15 -28.76 6.16
C TRP A 35 -4.44 -28.62 7.65
N ILE A 36 -4.30 -29.73 8.36
CA ILE A 36 -4.12 -29.76 9.81
C ILE A 36 -2.66 -30.11 10.04
N ASP A 37 -1.93 -29.22 10.67
CA ASP A 37 -0.52 -29.40 10.97
C ASP A 37 -0.35 -30.07 12.34
N ASP A 38 0.82 -30.65 12.59
CA ASP A 38 1.22 -31.21 13.88
C ASP A 38 0.35 -32.33 14.48
N ILE A 39 -0.25 -33.18 13.63
CA ILE A 39 -1.07 -34.30 14.12
C ILE A 39 -0.28 -35.60 14.25
N LYS A 40 -0.70 -36.44 15.19
CA LYS A 40 -0.09 -37.74 15.48
C LYS A 40 -0.36 -38.78 14.38
N ASP A 41 -1.59 -38.78 13.85
CA ASP A 41 -2.02 -39.62 12.72
C ASP A 41 -3.27 -39.00 12.06
N ASN A 42 -3.71 -39.56 10.93
CA ASN A 42 -4.82 -39.00 10.13
C ASN A 42 -6.22 -39.38 10.66
N SER A 43 -6.34 -39.99 11.84
CA SER A 43 -7.65 -40.32 12.40
C SER A 43 -8.34 -39.06 12.94
N PRO A 44 -9.68 -38.97 12.92
CA PRO A 44 -10.41 -37.87 13.54
C PRO A 44 -10.05 -37.62 15.00
N GLN A 45 -9.69 -38.68 15.74
CA GLN A 45 -9.32 -38.60 17.15
C GLN A 45 -8.02 -37.82 17.38
N SER A 46 -7.13 -37.75 16.39
CA SER A 46 -5.84 -37.08 16.48
C SER A 46 -5.91 -35.56 16.29
N TRP A 47 -7.04 -35.03 15.83
CA TRP A 47 -7.23 -33.60 15.60
C TRP A 47 -8.57 -33.06 16.12
N CYS A 48 -9.53 -33.91 16.45
CA CYS A 48 -10.85 -33.48 16.92
C CYS A 48 -10.76 -32.83 18.30
N ALA A 49 -10.99 -31.52 18.32
CA ALA A 49 -10.99 -30.68 19.51
C ALA A 49 -12.08 -29.59 19.39
N ALA A 50 -12.35 -28.89 20.48
CA ALA A 50 -13.31 -27.78 20.48
C ALA A 50 -12.87 -26.63 19.56
N GLU A 51 -11.56 -26.38 19.50
CA GLU A 51 -10.93 -25.47 18.55
C GLU A 51 -9.98 -26.26 17.64
N LEU A 52 -10.08 -26.04 16.33
CA LEU A 52 -9.23 -26.68 15.34
C LEU A 52 -8.45 -25.62 14.53
N PRO A 53 -7.11 -25.58 14.64
CA PRO A 53 -6.29 -24.74 13.79
C PRO A 53 -6.14 -25.37 12.40
N LEU A 54 -6.37 -24.56 11.36
CA LEU A 54 -6.25 -24.96 9.96
C LEU A 54 -5.30 -24.03 9.20
N ARG A 55 -4.47 -24.62 8.34
CA ARG A 55 -3.71 -23.88 7.32
C ARG A 55 -4.36 -24.11 5.95
N ILE A 56 -4.75 -23.04 5.30
CA ILE A 56 -5.39 -23.03 3.98
C ILE A 56 -4.37 -22.47 2.99
N THR A 57 -3.89 -23.30 2.07
CA THR A 57 -2.97 -22.86 1.01
C THR A 57 -3.76 -22.50 -0.24
N THR A 58 -3.58 -21.28 -0.76
CA THR A 58 -4.16 -20.86 -2.05
C THR A 58 -3.12 -20.91 -3.16
N MET A 59 -3.45 -21.59 -4.26
CA MET A 59 -2.70 -21.55 -5.52
C MET A 59 -3.37 -20.63 -6.56
N GLY A 60 -4.42 -19.91 -6.15
CA GLY A 60 -5.26 -19.07 -7.00
C GLY A 60 -5.29 -17.62 -6.51
N ASP A 61 -6.49 -17.11 -6.27
CA ASP A 61 -6.70 -15.78 -5.72
C ASP A 61 -6.12 -15.69 -4.29
N LYS A 62 -5.41 -14.60 -4.00
CA LYS A 62 -4.79 -14.32 -2.69
C LYS A 62 -5.71 -13.54 -1.76
N ASN A 63 -6.89 -13.13 -2.22
CA ASN A 63 -7.86 -12.40 -1.43
C ASN A 63 -8.58 -13.33 -0.44
N PRO A 64 -8.53 -13.09 0.89
CA PRO A 64 -9.19 -13.95 1.89
C PRO A 64 -10.70 -14.04 1.75
N PHE A 65 -11.36 -13.08 1.07
CA PHE A 65 -12.80 -13.15 0.83
C PHE A 65 -13.24 -14.32 -0.05
N ILE A 66 -12.32 -15.01 -0.76
CA ILE A 66 -12.63 -16.29 -1.41
C ILE A 66 -13.13 -17.34 -0.42
N LEU A 67 -12.74 -17.24 0.85
CA LEU A 67 -13.14 -18.17 1.89
C LEU A 67 -14.59 -17.97 2.36
N SER A 68 -15.25 -16.86 2.00
CA SER A 68 -16.60 -16.49 2.45
C SER A 68 -17.65 -17.57 2.16
N ASN A 69 -17.58 -18.18 0.98
CA ASN A 69 -18.49 -19.25 0.56
C ASN A 69 -17.93 -20.65 0.84
N PHE A 70 -16.65 -20.74 1.18
CA PHE A 70 -15.93 -21.98 1.45
C PHE A 70 -16.04 -22.40 2.93
N MET A 71 -15.81 -21.48 3.87
CA MET A 71 -15.79 -21.75 5.31
C MET A 71 -17.11 -22.34 5.84
N PRO A 72 -18.30 -21.85 5.43
CA PRO A 72 -19.56 -22.45 5.86
C PRO A 72 -19.71 -23.92 5.48
N ARG A 73 -19.14 -24.32 4.34
CA ARG A 73 -19.17 -25.71 3.85
C ARG A 73 -18.11 -26.55 4.55
N LEU A 74 -16.91 -26.00 4.72
CA LEU A 74 -15.81 -26.64 5.42
C LEU A 74 -16.19 -26.92 6.89
N GLY A 75 -16.72 -25.94 7.60
CA GLY A 75 -17.13 -26.08 9.00
C GLY A 75 -18.19 -27.16 9.20
N LYS A 76 -19.20 -27.22 8.32
CA LYS A 76 -20.23 -28.28 8.34
C LYS A 76 -19.63 -29.68 8.07
N LEU A 77 -18.65 -29.79 7.17
CA LEU A 77 -17.96 -31.04 6.86
C LEU A 77 -17.06 -31.50 8.01
N LEU A 78 -16.41 -30.58 8.73
CA LEU A 78 -15.57 -30.91 9.87
C LEU A 78 -16.41 -31.27 11.10
N LEU A 79 -17.51 -30.55 11.33
CA LEU A 79 -18.46 -30.84 12.40
C LEU A 79 -19.09 -32.24 12.28
N SER A 80 -19.32 -32.73 11.06
CA SER A 80 -19.85 -34.08 10.85
C SER A 80 -18.86 -35.20 11.24
N GLN A 81 -17.57 -34.87 11.31
CA GLN A 81 -16.48 -35.79 11.69
C GLN A 81 -16.01 -35.57 13.14
N CYS A 82 -16.21 -34.36 13.67
CA CYS A 82 -15.85 -33.97 15.03
C CYS A 82 -17.00 -33.21 15.69
N SER A 83 -17.83 -33.92 16.46
CA SER A 83 -19.03 -33.33 17.08
C SER A 83 -18.72 -32.32 18.18
N THR A 84 -17.51 -32.33 18.73
CA THR A 84 -17.03 -31.41 19.76
C THR A 84 -16.54 -30.08 19.20
N LEU A 85 -16.34 -29.97 17.87
CA LEU A 85 -15.84 -28.77 17.22
C LEU A 85 -16.83 -27.61 17.36
N THR A 86 -16.36 -26.51 17.94
CA THR A 86 -17.13 -25.27 18.11
C THR A 86 -16.51 -24.09 17.37
N GLN A 87 -15.19 -24.13 17.13
CA GLN A 87 -14.45 -23.05 16.48
C GLN A 87 -13.35 -23.60 15.58
N ILE A 88 -13.16 -22.95 14.44
CA ILE A 88 -12.02 -23.13 13.55
C ILE A 88 -11.19 -21.85 13.65
N SER A 89 -9.93 -21.96 14.03
CA SER A 89 -8.94 -20.91 13.77
C SER A 89 -8.24 -21.24 12.46
N TRP A 90 -8.12 -20.28 11.54
CA TRP A 90 -7.59 -20.54 10.21
C TRP A 90 -6.52 -19.53 9.83
N GLN A 91 -5.58 -19.98 9.01
CA GLN A 91 -4.57 -19.14 8.36
C GLN A 91 -4.61 -19.41 6.87
N LEU A 92 -4.74 -18.35 6.07
CA LEU A 92 -4.59 -18.41 4.62
C LEU A 92 -3.13 -18.14 4.27
N VAL A 93 -2.48 -19.03 3.54
CA VAL A 93 -1.08 -18.91 3.10
C VAL A 93 -0.96 -19.06 1.59
N ASP A 94 0.08 -18.50 0.99
CA ASP A 94 0.46 -18.80 -0.40
C ASP A 94 1.36 -20.04 -0.50
N PRO A 95 1.75 -20.50 -1.71
CA PRO A 95 2.58 -21.71 -1.86
C PRO A 95 4.00 -21.57 -1.31
N GLN A 96 4.41 -20.38 -0.88
CA GLN A 96 5.67 -20.11 -0.18
C GLN A 96 5.48 -20.06 1.34
N ASP A 97 4.32 -20.48 1.85
CA ASP A 97 3.88 -20.41 3.23
C ASP A 97 3.83 -18.97 3.79
N HIS A 98 3.71 -17.95 2.93
CA HIS A 98 3.51 -16.58 3.39
C HIS A 98 2.07 -16.37 3.84
N VAL A 99 1.87 -15.93 5.09
CA VAL A 99 0.54 -15.70 5.66
C VAL A 99 -0.11 -14.49 4.99
N LEU A 100 -1.22 -14.75 4.31
CA LEU A 100 -2.05 -13.76 3.62
C LEU A 100 -3.15 -13.20 4.54
N ALA A 101 -3.73 -14.04 5.40
CA ALA A 101 -4.74 -13.66 6.37
C ALA A 101 -4.88 -14.71 7.47
N THR A 102 -5.46 -14.32 8.61
CA THR A 102 -5.87 -15.24 9.68
C THR A 102 -7.28 -14.89 10.13
N GLY A 103 -7.93 -15.81 10.82
CA GLY A 103 -9.25 -15.55 11.36
C GLY A 103 -9.85 -16.74 12.05
N THR A 104 -11.14 -16.62 12.34
CA THR A 104 -11.93 -17.67 12.94
C THR A 104 -13.19 -17.96 12.12
N ALA A 105 -13.82 -19.09 12.40
CA ALA A 105 -15.17 -19.42 12.00
C ALA A 105 -15.78 -20.29 13.09
N SER A 106 -16.89 -19.87 13.68
CA SER A 106 -17.51 -20.57 14.81
C SER A 106 -18.84 -21.20 14.42
N LYS A 107 -19.22 -22.27 15.11
CA LYS A 107 -20.53 -22.90 14.96
C LYS A 107 -21.68 -21.94 15.24
N GLU A 108 -21.49 -21.03 16.20
CA GLU A 108 -22.47 -20.04 16.64
C GLU A 108 -22.78 -19.00 15.57
N SER A 109 -21.81 -18.71 14.69
CA SER A 109 -21.97 -17.83 13.54
C SER A 109 -22.13 -18.61 12.22
N ASP A 110 -22.67 -19.83 12.28
CA ASP A 110 -22.86 -20.71 11.11
C ASP A 110 -21.60 -20.95 10.27
N TRP A 111 -20.43 -20.93 10.93
CA TRP A 111 -19.11 -21.00 10.32
C TRP A 111 -18.85 -19.89 9.30
N ALA A 112 -19.48 -18.72 9.49
CA ALA A 112 -19.18 -17.52 8.72
C ALA A 112 -17.70 -17.17 8.86
N LEU A 113 -17.13 -16.66 7.76
CA LEU A 113 -15.75 -16.18 7.72
C LEU A 113 -15.62 -14.93 8.61
N ASP A 114 -14.94 -15.07 9.73
CA ASP A 114 -14.53 -13.95 10.57
C ASP A 114 -13.02 -13.74 10.40
N ILE A 115 -12.64 -12.67 9.71
CA ILE A 115 -11.23 -12.35 9.47
C ILE A 115 -10.73 -11.62 10.72
N ALA A 116 -9.75 -12.22 11.40
CA ALA A 116 -9.19 -11.60 12.59
C ALA A 116 -8.57 -10.26 12.16
N PRO A 117 -8.89 -9.15 12.85
CA PRO A 117 -8.10 -7.93 12.72
C PRO A 117 -6.68 -8.30 13.12
N GLN A 118 -5.69 -8.06 12.25
CA GLN A 118 -4.31 -8.47 12.48
C GLN A 118 -3.75 -7.84 13.76
N THR A 119 -3.85 -8.54 14.88
CA THR A 119 -3.13 -8.28 16.13
C THR A 119 -1.85 -9.09 16.11
N LEU A 120 -0.73 -8.43 15.82
CA LEU A 120 0.59 -8.90 16.21
C LEU A 120 0.73 -8.62 17.71
N GLU A 121 0.78 -9.65 18.55
CA GLU A 121 1.28 -9.53 19.93
C GLU A 121 2.81 -9.66 19.98
N PRO A 122 3.46 -9.09 21.01
CA PRO A 122 4.79 -8.51 20.88
C PRO A 122 5.89 -9.39 21.46
N GLU A 123 6.95 -9.61 20.70
CA GLU A 123 8.29 -9.63 21.26
C GLU A 123 9.11 -8.57 20.53
N GLY A 124 9.22 -7.40 21.15
CA GLY A 124 9.92 -6.25 20.60
C GLY A 124 9.16 -5.47 19.52
N ALA A 125 7.87 -5.21 19.76
CA ALA A 125 7.03 -4.23 19.05
C ALA A 125 7.12 -4.18 17.49
N PRO A 126 6.12 -4.72 16.77
CA PRO A 126 5.83 -4.21 15.43
C PRO A 126 4.34 -4.02 15.09
N ALA A 127 4.09 -2.82 14.55
CA ALA A 127 3.06 -2.35 13.62
C ALA A 127 1.67 -3.01 13.61
N GLN A 128 0.66 -2.20 13.93
CA GLN A 128 -0.68 -2.28 13.34
C GLN A 128 -0.56 -2.57 11.84
N ALA A 129 -1.61 -3.06 11.17
CA ALA A 129 -1.80 -2.80 9.74
C ALA A 129 -1.91 -1.27 9.58
N THR A 130 -0.76 -0.61 9.65
CA THR A 130 -0.66 0.81 9.81
C THR A 130 -0.71 1.25 8.37
N LEU A 131 -1.86 1.79 7.96
CA LEU A 131 -1.87 3.05 7.21
C LEU A 131 -0.44 3.61 7.14
N SER A 132 0.10 3.72 5.93
CA SER A 132 1.51 4.04 5.65
C SER A 132 2.14 4.94 6.70
N ALA A 133 3.39 4.67 7.10
CA ALA A 133 4.07 5.36 8.18
C ALA A 133 3.80 6.89 8.16
N PRO A 134 3.71 7.56 9.32
CA PRO A 134 3.45 8.99 9.36
C PRO A 134 4.37 9.77 8.41
N ALA A 135 3.78 10.75 7.73
CA ALA A 135 4.49 11.60 6.80
C ALA A 135 5.63 12.33 7.52
N ASP A 136 6.79 12.43 6.86
CA ASP A 136 7.92 13.21 7.37
C ASP A 136 7.48 14.67 7.58
N ARG A 137 7.89 15.25 8.72
CA ARG A 137 7.54 16.60 9.18
C ARG A 137 8.73 17.56 9.15
N THR A 138 9.82 17.17 8.50
CA THR A 138 10.97 18.04 8.26
C THR A 138 10.44 19.33 7.60
N PRO A 139 10.74 20.51 8.17
CA PRO A 139 10.31 21.76 7.57
C PRO A 139 11.04 21.98 6.25
N TRP A 140 10.34 22.56 5.27
CA TRP A 140 10.98 23.03 4.04
C TRP A 140 11.86 24.25 4.34
N LEU A 141 12.79 24.52 3.43
CA LEU A 141 13.61 25.72 3.44
C LEU A 141 12.90 26.80 2.62
N GLU A 142 13.02 28.04 3.07
CA GLU A 142 12.52 29.23 2.37
C GLU A 142 13.71 30.06 1.89
N PHE A 143 13.64 30.51 0.63
CA PHE A 143 14.66 31.32 0.00
C PHE A 143 14.00 32.59 -0.55
N THR A 144 14.62 33.74 -0.31
CA THR A 144 14.20 35.01 -0.92
C THR A 144 15.11 35.28 -2.11
N LEU A 145 14.51 35.42 -3.29
CA LEU A 145 15.18 35.76 -4.53
C LEU A 145 15.48 37.25 -4.61
N GLN A 146 16.36 37.64 -5.53
CA GLN A 146 16.79 39.05 -5.68
C GLN A 146 15.64 39.99 -6.09
N ASP A 147 14.62 39.47 -6.77
CA ASP A 147 13.40 40.19 -7.15
C ASP A 147 12.39 40.31 -6.00
N GLY A 148 12.71 39.76 -4.83
CA GLY A 148 11.86 39.80 -3.63
C GLY A 148 10.90 38.62 -3.52
N CYS A 149 10.91 37.69 -4.47
CA CYS A 149 9.99 36.55 -4.45
C CYS A 149 10.53 35.40 -3.60
N HIS A 150 9.61 34.66 -2.98
CA HIS A 150 9.90 33.56 -2.09
C HIS A 150 9.76 32.22 -2.81
N LEU A 151 10.76 31.37 -2.62
CA LEU A 151 10.81 29.98 -3.03
C LEU A 151 10.79 29.11 -1.79
N ARG A 152 10.06 28.00 -1.82
CA ARG A 152 10.13 26.98 -0.78
C ARG A 152 10.39 25.60 -1.38
N THR A 153 11.37 24.90 -0.84
CA THR A 153 11.68 23.53 -1.24
C THR A 153 12.51 22.82 -0.18
N PHE A 154 12.71 21.52 -0.35
CA PHE A 154 13.71 20.77 0.38
C PHE A 154 15.02 20.81 -0.39
N TRP A 155 16.13 21.09 0.30
CA TRP A 155 17.44 21.08 -0.33
C TRP A 155 18.45 20.51 0.64
N ARG A 156 19.06 19.38 0.27
CA ARG A 156 20.19 18.81 1.00
C ARG A 156 21.44 19.45 0.44
N GLY A 157 21.90 20.53 1.07
CA GLY A 157 23.10 21.27 0.68
C GLY A 157 24.41 20.55 1.03
N ASP A 158 24.54 19.28 0.65
CA ASP A 158 25.80 18.54 0.79
C ASP A 158 26.83 18.98 -0.28
N GLU A 159 28.07 18.48 -0.19
CA GLU A 159 29.17 18.89 -1.08
C GLU A 159 28.91 18.60 -2.58
N ASN A 160 27.92 17.76 -2.90
CA ASN A 160 27.53 17.43 -4.27
C ASN A 160 26.22 18.10 -4.70
N ALA A 161 25.63 18.96 -3.86
CA ALA A 161 24.35 19.59 -4.12
C ALA A 161 24.46 20.64 -5.23
N SER A 162 23.66 20.49 -6.28
CA SER A 162 23.56 21.50 -7.35
C SER A 162 22.94 22.79 -6.82
N ALA A 163 23.56 23.92 -7.16
CA ALA A 163 23.00 25.25 -6.94
C ALA A 163 21.78 25.47 -7.83
N LEU A 164 20.75 26.12 -7.29
CA LEU A 164 19.51 26.43 -7.99
C LEU A 164 19.50 27.90 -8.43
N PHE A 165 19.35 28.13 -9.73
CA PHE A 165 19.21 29.45 -10.31
C PHE A 165 17.83 29.56 -10.95
N ILE A 166 17.05 30.54 -10.51
CA ILE A 166 15.77 30.91 -11.13
C ILE A 166 16.01 32.28 -11.75
N PRO A 167 15.96 32.42 -13.09
CA PRO A 167 16.15 33.72 -13.73
C PRO A 167 15.14 34.71 -13.19
N ALA A 168 15.58 35.92 -12.84
CA ALA A 168 14.70 37.02 -12.50
C ALA A 168 13.74 37.22 -13.68
N LYS A 169 12.43 37.02 -13.44
CA LYS A 169 11.37 37.32 -14.39
C LYS A 169 10.53 38.46 -13.85
N ALA A 170 9.70 39.03 -14.71
CA ALA A 170 8.87 40.19 -14.39
C ALA A 170 8.10 40.02 -13.07
N GLN A 171 7.80 41.13 -12.39
CA GLN A 171 7.07 41.23 -11.11
C GLN A 171 5.73 40.46 -11.07
N ASP A 172 5.25 40.00 -12.22
CA ASP A 172 3.97 39.35 -12.45
C ASP A 172 3.97 37.84 -12.09
N GLN A 173 5.11 37.25 -11.72
CA GLN A 173 5.23 35.82 -11.37
C GLN A 173 5.16 35.52 -9.88
N CYS A 174 4.88 36.53 -9.06
CA CYS A 174 4.84 36.37 -7.61
C CYS A 174 3.42 36.64 -7.15
N GLU A 175 2.80 35.62 -6.56
CA GLU A 175 1.43 35.71 -6.12
C GLU A 175 1.29 36.66 -4.92
N LYS A 176 0.06 36.92 -4.52
CA LYS A 176 -0.23 37.67 -3.31
C LYS A 176 0.38 36.96 -2.09
N GLY A 177 1.38 37.58 -1.48
CA GLY A 177 2.19 36.96 -0.42
C GLY A 177 3.65 36.75 -0.81
N GLY A 178 4.03 37.09 -2.04
CA GLY A 178 5.42 37.10 -2.49
C GLY A 178 5.93 35.75 -2.97
N TRP A 179 5.13 34.69 -2.99
CA TRP A 179 5.59 33.36 -3.44
C TRP A 179 5.66 33.27 -4.96
N LEU A 180 6.68 32.60 -5.47
CA LEU A 180 6.76 32.27 -6.90
C LEU A 180 5.55 31.45 -7.34
N ASN A 181 4.99 31.80 -8.48
CA ASN A 181 3.85 31.10 -9.06
C ASN A 181 3.94 31.05 -10.59
N GLY A 182 3.45 29.97 -11.17
CA GLY A 182 3.38 29.77 -12.61
C GLY A 182 4.65 29.16 -13.19
N ARG A 183 4.76 29.16 -14.52
CA ARG A 183 5.79 28.42 -15.24
C ARG A 183 7.07 29.26 -15.38
N SER A 184 8.20 28.72 -14.94
CA SER A 184 9.52 29.32 -15.17
C SER A 184 10.60 28.27 -15.39
N GLU A 185 11.73 28.72 -15.93
CA GLU A 185 12.92 27.90 -16.11
C GLU A 185 13.72 27.92 -14.80
N MET A 186 14.22 26.77 -14.38
CA MET A 186 15.16 26.61 -13.28
C MET A 186 16.43 25.98 -13.84
N VAL A 187 17.58 26.57 -13.54
CA VAL A 187 18.89 26.03 -13.89
C VAL A 187 19.52 25.43 -12.65
N GLN A 188 19.84 24.15 -12.69
CA GLN A 188 20.63 23.47 -11.67
C GLN A 188 22.08 23.43 -12.14
N SER A 189 23.01 24.03 -11.39
CA SER A 189 24.44 23.98 -11.69
C SER A 189 25.15 23.14 -10.65
N GLY A 190 25.80 22.05 -11.06
CA GLY A 190 26.53 21.15 -10.17
C GLY A 190 27.77 20.55 -10.81
N VAL A 191 28.36 19.55 -10.16
CA VAL A 191 29.61 18.89 -10.60
C VAL A 191 29.48 18.29 -12.02
N ASN A 192 28.26 17.90 -12.41
CA ASN A 192 27.96 17.32 -13.72
C ASN A 192 27.54 18.36 -14.78
N GLY A 193 27.71 19.66 -14.50
CA GLY A 193 27.34 20.78 -15.38
C GLY A 193 25.93 21.34 -15.13
N ASP A 194 25.49 22.21 -16.05
CA ASP A 194 24.22 22.92 -15.95
C ASP A 194 23.07 22.12 -16.57
N LYS A 195 21.99 21.92 -15.80
CA LYS A 195 20.73 21.30 -16.24
C LYS A 195 19.61 22.33 -16.18
N ARG A 196 18.97 22.58 -17.32
CA ARG A 196 17.78 23.45 -17.40
C ARG A 196 16.52 22.62 -17.28
N LEU A 197 15.64 23.03 -16.38
CA LEU A 197 14.40 22.35 -16.04
C LEU A 197 13.24 23.35 -16.16
N MET A 198 12.20 22.98 -16.89
CA MET A 198 10.95 23.74 -16.85
C MET A 198 10.15 23.31 -15.63
N MET A 199 9.86 24.28 -14.76
CA MET A 199 9.12 24.07 -13.52
C MET A 199 7.84 24.92 -13.54
N THR A 200 6.80 24.41 -12.89
CA THR A 200 5.61 25.17 -12.52
C THR A 200 5.65 25.37 -11.01
N PHE A 201 5.71 26.61 -10.56
CA PHE A 201 5.69 26.95 -9.14
C PHE A 201 4.23 26.99 -8.67
N VAL A 202 3.92 26.17 -7.67
CA VAL A 202 2.60 26.13 -7.02
C VAL A 202 2.77 26.69 -5.63
N HIS A 203 2.33 27.93 -5.42
CA HIS A 203 2.53 28.68 -4.17
C HIS A 203 3.99 28.61 -3.68
N GLY A 204 4.96 28.86 -4.55
CA GLY A 204 6.38 28.86 -4.21
C GLY A 204 7.06 27.49 -4.18
N PHE A 205 6.33 26.38 -4.37
CA PHE A 205 6.93 25.05 -4.49
C PHE A 205 7.18 24.66 -5.94
N PRO A 206 8.40 24.23 -6.32
CA PRO A 206 8.71 23.83 -7.69
C PRO A 206 8.12 22.45 -8.02
N VAL A 207 7.28 22.38 -9.05
CA VAL A 207 6.68 21.15 -9.57
C VAL A 207 7.05 20.94 -11.04
N SER A 208 7.50 19.74 -11.39
CA SER A 208 7.78 19.32 -12.78
C SER A 208 6.68 18.42 -13.35
N GLY A 209 6.57 18.37 -14.68
CA GLY A 209 5.64 17.47 -15.38
C GLY A 209 4.19 17.94 -15.41
N LEU A 210 3.93 19.21 -15.04
CA LEU A 210 2.63 19.84 -15.26
C LEU A 210 2.55 20.45 -16.66
N SER A 211 1.36 20.37 -17.25
CA SER A 211 1.06 20.96 -18.57
C SER A 211 1.40 22.46 -18.60
N SER A 212 1.73 22.99 -19.78
CA SER A 212 1.99 24.42 -19.97
C SER A 212 0.73 25.26 -20.05
N THR A 213 -0.44 24.64 -20.21
CA THR A 213 -1.72 25.32 -20.43
C THR A 213 -2.53 25.54 -19.16
N VAL A 214 -2.10 24.98 -18.02
CA VAL A 214 -2.85 25.03 -16.77
C VAL A 214 -2.43 26.19 -15.89
N ASN A 215 -3.40 26.74 -15.16
CA ASN A 215 -3.17 27.81 -14.20
C ASN A 215 -2.92 27.25 -12.79
N ALA A 216 -1.68 27.31 -12.33
CA ALA A 216 -1.25 26.82 -11.01
C ALA A 216 -2.03 27.44 -9.83
N ASP A 217 -2.58 28.65 -9.96
CA ASP A 217 -3.42 29.30 -8.93
C ASP A 217 -4.66 28.49 -8.54
N THR A 218 -5.11 27.59 -9.43
CA THR A 218 -6.31 26.79 -9.20
C THR A 218 -6.03 25.48 -8.45
N LEU A 219 -4.76 25.17 -8.16
CA LEU A 219 -4.38 24.04 -7.33
C LEU A 219 -4.33 24.45 -5.87
N LEU A 220 -5.04 23.70 -5.03
CA LEU A 220 -5.00 23.87 -3.58
C LEU A 220 -4.14 22.76 -2.98
N ILE A 221 -3.08 23.15 -2.26
CA ILE A 221 -2.20 22.22 -1.55
C ILE A 221 -2.91 21.69 -0.31
N THR A 222 -3.20 20.39 -0.30
CA THR A 222 -3.76 19.68 0.86
C THR A 222 -2.68 19.29 1.87
N SER A 223 -1.52 18.84 1.40
CA SER A 223 -0.35 18.58 2.23
C SER A 223 0.93 18.58 1.40
N VAL A 224 2.08 18.84 2.04
CA VAL A 224 3.39 18.89 1.38
C VAL A 224 4.51 18.56 2.36
N ASN A 225 5.44 17.70 1.94
CA ASN A 225 6.68 17.38 2.65
C ASN A 225 7.75 16.86 1.66
N ASN A 226 8.91 16.44 2.18
CA ASN A 226 10.04 15.89 1.40
C ASN A 226 9.81 14.49 0.83
N GLU A 227 8.60 13.93 0.94
CA GLU A 227 8.21 12.64 0.36
C GLU A 227 7.22 12.85 -0.80
N ARG A 228 6.27 13.78 -0.65
CA ARG A 228 5.21 14.05 -1.62
C ARG A 228 4.47 15.37 -1.36
N MET A 229 3.83 15.88 -2.39
CA MET A 229 2.84 16.95 -2.35
C MET A 229 1.49 16.39 -2.81
N VAL A 230 0.43 16.78 -2.12
CA VAL A 230 -0.95 16.40 -2.45
C VAL A 230 -1.72 17.67 -2.79
N VAL A 231 -2.23 17.74 -4.01
CA VAL A 231 -2.99 18.89 -4.51
C VAL A 231 -4.40 18.50 -4.92
N SER A 232 -5.33 19.42 -4.74
CA SER A 232 -6.73 19.30 -5.15
C SER A 232 -7.08 20.38 -6.17
N ASN A 233 -8.16 20.15 -6.91
CA ASN A 233 -8.72 21.11 -7.85
C ASN A 233 -10.24 21.18 -7.65
N GLU A 234 -10.80 22.38 -7.60
CA GLU A 234 -12.24 22.60 -7.37
C GLU A 234 -13.13 21.95 -8.46
N GLN A 235 -12.61 21.78 -9.68
CA GLN A 235 -13.32 21.15 -10.79
C GLN A 235 -13.43 19.62 -10.65
N ALA A 236 -12.64 19.00 -9.77
CA ALA A 236 -12.65 17.58 -9.49
C ALA A 236 -12.67 17.31 -7.97
N PRO A 237 -13.80 17.63 -7.29
CA PRO A 237 -13.90 17.44 -5.84
C PRO A 237 -13.72 15.97 -5.47
N GLN A 238 -13.23 15.72 -4.26
CA GLN A 238 -12.92 14.37 -3.74
C GLN A 238 -11.92 13.59 -4.61
N SER A 239 -11.03 14.32 -5.28
CA SER A 239 -9.88 13.73 -5.96
C SER A 239 -8.64 14.60 -5.78
N TRP A 240 -7.48 13.96 -5.76
CA TRP A 240 -6.21 14.61 -5.43
C TRP A 240 -5.09 14.05 -6.28
N MET A 241 -4.28 14.92 -6.87
CA MET A 241 -3.04 14.50 -7.53
C MET A 241 -1.94 14.35 -6.48
N ILE A 242 -1.26 13.21 -6.53
CA ILE A 242 -0.12 12.90 -5.66
C ILE A 242 1.15 13.10 -6.48
N LEU A 243 1.99 14.01 -6.02
CA LEU A 243 3.24 14.40 -6.66
C LEU A 243 4.40 13.90 -5.79
N PRO A 244 5.12 12.84 -6.15
CA PRO A 244 6.29 12.42 -5.39
C PRO A 244 7.38 13.50 -5.38
N TYR A 245 8.08 13.61 -4.25
CA TYR A 245 9.27 14.45 -4.17
C TYR A 245 10.44 13.80 -4.92
N SER A 246 11.17 14.57 -5.70
CA SER A 246 12.37 14.15 -6.43
C SER A 246 13.57 14.97 -5.98
N GLN A 247 14.52 14.27 -5.36
CA GLN A 247 15.79 14.86 -4.93
C GLN A 247 16.62 15.38 -6.11
N GLU A 248 16.52 14.75 -7.27
CA GLU A 248 17.27 15.15 -8.46
C GLU A 248 16.95 16.58 -8.91
N ILE A 249 15.70 17.01 -8.74
CA ILE A 249 15.21 18.32 -9.19
C ILE A 249 14.95 19.29 -8.03
N ASN A 250 15.23 18.88 -6.78
CA ASN A 250 14.88 19.60 -5.56
C ASN A 250 13.42 20.11 -5.59
N GLY A 251 12.48 19.23 -5.93
CA GLY A 251 11.09 19.59 -6.15
C GLY A 251 10.19 18.37 -6.37
N TRP A 252 8.92 18.62 -6.62
CA TRP A 252 7.93 17.56 -6.81
C TRP A 252 7.73 17.27 -8.30
N LYS A 253 7.31 16.05 -8.60
CA LYS A 253 7.11 15.60 -9.99
C LYS A 253 5.73 15.00 -10.15
N SER A 254 5.03 15.43 -11.20
CA SER A 254 3.82 14.72 -11.64
C SER A 254 4.19 13.44 -12.35
N ASN A 255 3.60 12.34 -11.93
CA ASN A 255 3.67 11.03 -12.58
C ASN A 255 2.29 10.53 -13.03
N GLY A 256 1.26 11.39 -12.95
CA GLY A 256 -0.12 11.04 -13.28
C GLY A 256 -0.86 10.20 -12.23
N THR A 257 -0.39 10.11 -11.00
CA THR A 257 -1.12 9.42 -9.92
C THR A 257 -2.16 10.35 -9.30
N VAL A 258 -3.43 9.93 -9.32
CA VAL A 258 -4.55 10.64 -8.70
C VAL A 258 -5.31 9.71 -7.78
N ALA A 259 -5.54 10.13 -6.55
CA ALA A 259 -6.42 9.44 -5.63
C ALA A 259 -7.86 9.95 -5.80
N VAL A 260 -8.84 9.04 -5.78
CA VAL A 260 -10.26 9.35 -5.97
C VAL A 260 -11.04 8.70 -4.84
N GLU A 261 -11.68 9.52 -4.03
CA GLU A 261 -12.60 9.00 -3.01
C GLU A 261 -13.81 8.40 -3.69
N VAL A 262 -14.17 7.18 -3.33
CA VAL A 262 -15.34 6.47 -3.88
C VAL A 262 -16.11 5.84 -2.74
N SER A 263 -17.38 6.20 -2.61
CA SER A 263 -18.26 5.58 -1.61
C SER A 263 -18.57 4.12 -1.96
N ARG A 264 -18.89 3.31 -0.96
CA ARG A 264 -19.22 1.90 -1.15
C ARG A 264 -20.43 1.69 -2.05
N GLU A 265 -21.42 2.56 -1.98
CA GLU A 265 -22.60 2.52 -2.85
C GLU A 265 -22.22 2.76 -4.30
N LEU A 266 -21.33 3.72 -4.56
CA LEU A 266 -20.87 4.01 -5.91
C LEU A 266 -19.97 2.90 -6.46
N ALA A 267 -19.17 2.24 -5.61
CA ALA A 267 -18.32 1.13 -6.01
C ALA A 267 -19.10 -0.10 -6.51
N LEU A 268 -20.36 -0.26 -6.08
CA LEU A 268 -21.24 -1.35 -6.51
C LEU A 268 -21.97 -1.06 -7.84
N ASP A 269 -22.02 0.21 -8.27
CA ASP A 269 -22.63 0.63 -9.54
C ASP A 269 -21.55 0.98 -10.57
N GLU A 270 -21.16 -0.01 -11.38
CA GLU A 270 -20.05 0.14 -12.33
C GLU A 270 -20.33 1.25 -13.38
N ALA A 271 -21.58 1.46 -13.81
CA ALA A 271 -21.90 2.50 -14.79
C ALA A 271 -21.72 3.91 -14.21
N ARG A 272 -22.18 4.13 -12.98
CA ARG A 272 -21.99 5.42 -12.29
C ARG A 272 -20.53 5.60 -11.87
N LEU A 273 -19.84 4.54 -11.46
CA LEU A 273 -18.42 4.56 -11.14
C LEU A 273 -17.60 5.02 -12.35
N GLN A 274 -17.78 4.37 -13.51
CA GLN A 274 -17.07 4.74 -14.74
C GLN A 274 -17.36 6.18 -15.17
N THR A 275 -18.61 6.64 -15.02
CA THR A 275 -18.97 8.03 -15.30
C THR A 275 -18.18 9.02 -14.42
N ARG A 276 -18.09 8.75 -13.11
CA ARG A 276 -17.29 9.57 -12.18
C ARG A 276 -15.81 9.53 -12.54
N LEU A 277 -15.24 8.34 -12.76
CA LEU A 277 -13.82 8.19 -13.08
C LEU A 277 -13.45 8.89 -14.40
N ASN A 278 -14.34 8.87 -15.40
CA ASN A 278 -14.15 9.60 -16.65
C ASN A 278 -14.19 11.12 -16.46
N ALA A 279 -15.08 11.64 -15.60
CA ALA A 279 -15.11 13.06 -15.26
C ALA A 279 -13.82 13.50 -14.56
N VAL A 280 -13.35 12.72 -13.58
CA VAL A 280 -12.07 12.96 -12.89
C VAL A 280 -10.90 12.88 -13.86
N ARG A 281 -10.88 11.87 -14.74
CA ARG A 281 -9.84 11.71 -15.77
C ARG A 281 -9.82 12.90 -16.71
N LYS A 282 -10.98 13.43 -17.12
CA LYS A 282 -11.05 14.59 -18.00
C LYS A 282 -10.36 15.80 -17.37
N VAL A 283 -10.64 16.09 -16.11
CA VAL A 283 -10.02 17.24 -15.41
C VAL A 283 -8.53 17.02 -15.27
N TRP A 284 -8.08 15.91 -14.66
CA TRP A 284 -6.66 15.73 -14.35
C TRP A 284 -5.78 15.47 -15.58
N SER A 285 -6.33 14.97 -16.69
CA SER A 285 -5.57 14.82 -17.94
C SER A 285 -5.05 16.16 -18.47
N GLU A 286 -5.78 17.26 -18.27
CA GLU A 286 -5.35 18.60 -18.72
C GLU A 286 -4.13 19.11 -17.95
N TRP A 287 -3.92 18.60 -16.74
CA TRP A 287 -2.79 18.96 -15.87
C TRP A 287 -1.50 18.22 -16.20
N LEU A 288 -1.57 17.14 -16.97
CA LEU A 288 -0.43 16.32 -17.31
C LEU A 288 0.19 16.72 -18.64
N GLU A 289 1.50 16.56 -18.77
CA GLU A 289 2.15 16.68 -20.07
C GLU A 289 1.65 15.60 -21.04
N PRO A 290 1.57 15.91 -22.35
CA PRO A 290 1.12 14.94 -23.36
C PRO A 290 1.88 13.61 -23.28
N GLY A 291 1.14 12.50 -23.28
CA GLY A 291 1.71 11.15 -23.21
C GLY A 291 1.96 10.62 -21.79
N THR A 292 1.73 11.42 -20.75
CA THR A 292 1.79 10.94 -19.36
C THR A 292 0.55 10.08 -19.05
N PRO A 293 0.71 8.81 -18.62
CA PRO A 293 -0.42 7.98 -18.25
C PRO A 293 -1.06 8.50 -16.95
N LEU A 294 -2.39 8.53 -16.91
CA LEU A 294 -3.13 8.85 -15.68
C LEU A 294 -3.53 7.55 -14.97
N THR A 295 -3.11 7.40 -13.72
CA THR A 295 -3.48 6.28 -12.85
C THR A 295 -4.38 6.77 -11.72
N LEU A 296 -5.58 6.23 -11.63
CA LEU A 296 -6.54 6.52 -10.57
C LEU A 296 -6.46 5.45 -9.47
N LEU A 297 -6.25 5.89 -8.23
CA LEU A 297 -6.31 5.07 -7.02
C LEU A 297 -7.65 5.31 -6.34
N LEU A 298 -8.50 4.29 -6.27
CA LEU A 298 -9.78 4.39 -5.57
C LEU A 298 -9.55 4.12 -4.09
N ILE A 299 -9.99 5.07 -3.27
CA ILE A 299 -9.79 5.09 -1.81
C ILE A 299 -11.13 5.36 -1.11
N ASP A 300 -11.24 4.92 0.13
CA ASP A 300 -12.38 5.27 0.98
C ASP A 300 -12.25 6.69 1.54
N ASN A 301 -11.03 7.10 1.93
CA ASN A 301 -10.71 8.42 2.44
C ASN A 301 -9.25 8.76 2.11
N LEU A 302 -8.96 10.05 1.93
CA LEU A 302 -7.58 10.53 1.84
C LEU A 302 -6.96 10.64 3.24
N HIS A 303 -5.69 10.27 3.37
CA HIS A 303 -4.92 10.36 4.61
C HIS A 303 -3.69 11.27 4.49
N PRO A 304 -3.84 12.61 4.48
CA PRO A 304 -2.73 13.55 4.24
C PRO A 304 -1.58 13.48 5.24
N GLN A 305 -1.80 12.87 6.40
CA GLN A 305 -0.82 12.75 7.48
C GLN A 305 0.10 11.53 7.33
N LEU A 306 -0.11 10.70 6.32
CA LEU A 306 0.66 9.49 6.06
C LEU A 306 1.63 9.69 4.90
N ARG A 307 2.74 8.97 4.90
CA ARG A 307 3.70 8.96 3.80
C ARG A 307 3.03 8.59 2.48
N ASP A 308 2.18 7.56 2.48
CA ASP A 308 1.26 7.29 1.38
C ASP A 308 -0.15 7.81 1.73
N PRO A 309 -0.57 8.94 1.14
CA PRO A 309 -1.87 9.53 1.44
C PRO A 309 -3.04 8.75 0.84
N ALA A 310 -2.79 7.81 -0.08
CA ALA A 310 -3.77 6.90 -0.66
C ALA A 310 -3.69 5.50 -0.02
N ALA A 311 -3.02 5.36 1.13
CA ALA A 311 -3.01 4.11 1.89
C ALA A 311 -4.45 3.63 2.15
N GLY A 312 -4.72 2.35 1.86
CA GLY A 312 -6.08 1.82 1.84
C GLY A 312 -6.76 1.88 0.47
N SER A 313 -6.01 2.23 -0.59
CA SER A 313 -6.49 2.04 -1.97
C SER A 313 -6.85 0.58 -2.22
N TRP A 314 -8.08 0.35 -2.67
CA TRP A 314 -8.62 -0.99 -2.91
C TRP A 314 -8.76 -1.35 -4.39
N ARG A 315 -8.68 -0.36 -5.29
CA ARG A 315 -8.66 -0.58 -6.75
C ARG A 315 -7.81 0.47 -7.43
N THR A 316 -7.04 0.03 -8.42
CA THR A 316 -6.28 0.89 -9.34
C THR A 316 -6.92 0.85 -10.71
N GLN A 317 -7.05 1.99 -11.37
CA GLN A 317 -7.53 2.13 -12.75
C GLN A 317 -6.49 2.89 -13.57
N LYS A 318 -6.05 2.31 -14.68
CA LYS A 318 -5.13 2.96 -15.62
C LYS A 318 -5.91 3.63 -16.74
#